data_AF-A0AA49JTV3-F1
#
_entry.id   AF-A0AA49JTV3-F1
#
_cell.length_a   1.000
_cell.length_b   1.000
_cell.length_c   1.000
_cell.angle_alpha   90.00
_cell.angle_beta   90.00
_cell.angle_gamma   90.00
#
_symmetry.space_group_name_H-M   'P 1'
#
loop_
_entity.id
_entity.type
_entity.pdbx_description
1 polymer ?
#
loop_
_entity_poly.entity_id
_entity_poly.type
_entity_poly.pdbx_seq_one_letter_code
_entity_poly.pdbx_strand_id
1 'polypeptide(L)'
;MALLIASCSDPVSPDDEYRMALAAVEDWTAANPLSWSVVTSGTQAPRRTSWSQPCSANPPSGFVALNVQTANTRVTVFFRCPIASASTAAELADAFSHIVLEELPHRLAVPNWRFEVLTPASSLFSGVSFFDQAGGRLRIQVEAPLYALYGHSTRRTCIPPADGESAPSCFVFRQHAIPLSLSITVPFDGSALQ
;
A
#
# COMPACT_ATOMS: atom_id res chain seq x y z
N MET A 1 33.32 -41.39 -0.31
CA MET A 1 32.34 -40.38 0.18
C MET A 1 32.82 -39.04 -0.33
N ALA A 2 32.25 -38.51 -1.42
CA ALA A 2 32.72 -37.29 -2.07
C ALA A 2 32.06 -36.07 -1.41
N LEU A 3 32.87 -35.13 -0.92
CA LEU A 3 32.41 -33.82 -0.44
C LEU A 3 31.97 -32.99 -1.66
N LEU A 4 30.68 -32.68 -1.74
CA LEU A 4 30.18 -31.61 -2.61
C LEU A 4 30.61 -30.28 -1.98
N ILE A 5 31.64 -29.66 -2.54
CA ILE A 5 32.02 -28.29 -2.21
C ILE A 5 30.90 -27.40 -2.76
N ALA A 6 30.12 -26.81 -1.86
CA ALA A 6 29.14 -25.80 -2.23
C ALA A 6 29.87 -24.64 -2.90
N SER A 7 29.67 -24.46 -4.21
CA SER A 7 30.21 -23.31 -4.93
C SER A 7 29.53 -22.06 -4.36
N CYS A 8 30.29 -21.23 -3.67
CA CYS A 8 29.88 -19.87 -3.37
C CYS A 8 29.68 -19.17 -4.71
N SER A 9 28.46 -18.71 -5.00
CA SER A 9 28.21 -17.89 -6.18
C SER A 9 29.06 -16.63 -6.09
N ASP A 10 29.69 -16.23 -7.19
CA ASP A 10 30.43 -14.97 -7.24
C ASP A 10 29.51 -13.81 -6.83
N PRO A 11 30.02 -12.81 -6.08
CA PRO A 11 29.22 -11.66 -5.68
C PRO A 11 28.75 -10.91 -6.93
N VAL A 12 27.44 -10.70 -7.03
CA VAL A 12 26.81 -9.95 -8.13
C VAL A 12 27.34 -8.51 -8.11
N SER A 13 27.82 -8.03 -9.26
CA SER A 13 28.33 -6.65 -9.36
C SER A 13 27.19 -5.62 -9.21
N PRO A 14 27.47 -4.38 -8.77
CA PRO A 14 26.44 -3.34 -8.68
C PRO A 14 25.69 -3.12 -10.00
N ASP A 15 26.39 -3.17 -11.13
CA ASP A 15 25.81 -2.96 -12.46
C ASP A 15 24.90 -4.13 -12.86
N ASP A 16 25.28 -5.36 -12.49
CA ASP A 16 24.43 -6.53 -12.70
C ASP A 16 23.15 -6.45 -11.85
N GLU A 17 23.26 -6.06 -10.57
CA GLU A 17 22.09 -5.87 -9.70
C GLU A 17 21.15 -4.78 -10.23
N TYR A 18 21.69 -3.66 -10.74
CA TYR A 18 20.89 -2.60 -11.35
C TYR A 18 20.13 -3.11 -12.58
N ARG A 19 20.81 -3.86 -13.47
CA ARG A 19 20.16 -4.48 -14.63
C ARG A 19 19.08 -5.48 -14.23
N MET A 20 19.30 -6.26 -13.18
CA MET A 20 18.29 -7.15 -12.61
C MET A 20 17.08 -6.39 -12.06
N ALA A 21 17.31 -5.28 -11.35
CA ALA A 21 16.24 -4.42 -10.84
C ALA A 21 15.40 -3.82 -11.97
N LEU A 22 16.05 -3.33 -13.03
CA LEU A 22 15.37 -2.79 -14.20
C LEU A 22 14.53 -3.87 -14.90
N ALA A 23 15.11 -5.04 -15.15
CA ALA A 23 14.41 -6.16 -15.78
C ALA A 23 13.21 -6.62 -14.93
N ALA A 24 13.36 -6.71 -13.61
CA ALA A 24 12.26 -7.09 -12.72
C ALA A 24 11.09 -6.09 -12.77
N VAL A 25 11.38 -4.79 -12.84
CA VAL A 25 10.37 -3.73 -13.02
C VAL A 25 9.66 -3.86 -14.37
N GLU A 26 10.39 -4.13 -15.44
CA GLU A 26 9.84 -4.34 -16.77
C GLU A 26 8.96 -5.59 -16.84
N ASP A 27 9.41 -6.71 -16.27
CA ASP A 27 8.65 -7.96 -16.18
C ASP A 27 7.36 -7.77 -15.39
N TRP A 28 7.40 -7.07 -14.25
CA TRP A 28 6.21 -6.76 -13.46
C TRP A 28 5.23 -5.88 -14.23
N THR A 29 5.74 -4.89 -14.96
CA THR A 29 4.93 -4.02 -15.82
C THR A 29 4.24 -4.81 -16.93
N ALA A 30 4.97 -5.73 -17.58
CA ALA A 30 4.45 -6.58 -18.63
C ALA A 30 3.43 -7.61 -18.13
N ALA A 31 3.62 -8.15 -16.92
CA ALA A 31 2.73 -9.13 -16.31
C ALA A 31 1.41 -8.53 -15.79
N ASN A 32 1.34 -7.20 -15.60
CA ASN A 32 0.14 -6.49 -15.15
C ASN A 32 -0.28 -5.44 -16.20
N PRO A 33 -0.69 -5.85 -17.42
CA PRO A 33 -0.87 -4.91 -18.53
C PRO A 33 -2.20 -4.13 -18.45
N LEU A 34 -3.22 -4.68 -17.79
CA LEU A 34 -4.60 -4.17 -17.86
C LEU A 34 -5.24 -3.91 -16.50
N SER A 35 -4.90 -4.71 -15.50
CA SER A 35 -5.38 -4.52 -14.13
C SER A 35 -4.49 -5.25 -13.14
N TRP A 36 -4.49 -4.78 -11.91
CA TRP A 36 -3.87 -5.47 -10.78
C TRP A 36 -4.91 -5.66 -9.69
N SER A 37 -5.17 -6.92 -9.32
CA SER A 37 -6.13 -7.27 -8.29
C SER A 37 -5.43 -7.72 -7.02
N VAL A 38 -5.80 -7.12 -5.90
CA VAL A 38 -5.29 -7.46 -4.58
C VAL A 38 -6.47 -7.80 -3.68
N VAL A 39 -6.49 -9.02 -3.16
CA VAL A 39 -7.48 -9.45 -2.17
C VAL A 39 -6.75 -9.76 -0.89
N THR A 40 -7.12 -9.09 0.19
CA THR A 40 -6.49 -9.30 1.50
C THR A 40 -7.51 -9.21 2.62
N SER A 41 -7.20 -9.84 3.74
CA SER A 41 -8.07 -9.84 4.92
C SER A 41 -7.26 -9.45 6.15
N GLY A 42 -7.70 -8.41 6.85
CA GLY A 42 -7.16 -8.07 8.16
C GLY A 42 -7.76 -8.96 9.23
N THR A 43 -6.97 -9.33 10.22
CA THR A 43 -7.43 -10.02 11.43
C THR A 43 -7.70 -9.05 12.57
N GLN A 44 -7.07 -7.88 12.54
CA GLN A 44 -7.28 -6.84 13.55
C GLN A 44 -8.51 -6.00 13.19
N ALA A 45 -9.37 -5.81 14.19
CA ALA A 45 -10.40 -4.80 14.11
C ALA A 45 -9.72 -3.43 13.93
N PRO A 46 -10.25 -2.55 13.07
CA PRO A 46 -9.68 -1.24 12.90
C PRO A 46 -9.66 -0.48 14.23
N ARG A 47 -8.52 0.12 14.58
CA ARG A 47 -8.44 0.98 15.76
C ARG A 47 -9.17 2.29 15.51
N ARG A 48 -10.25 2.54 16.25
CA ARG A 48 -10.94 3.83 16.31
C ARG A 48 -10.17 4.77 17.22
N THR A 49 -9.76 5.92 16.72
CA THR A 49 -9.33 7.02 17.59
C THR A 49 -10.59 7.71 18.14
N SER A 50 -10.76 7.69 19.47
CA SER A 50 -11.93 8.29 20.12
C SER A 50 -11.87 9.81 20.01
N TRP A 51 -12.77 10.42 19.26
CA TRP A 51 -12.98 11.87 19.30
C TRP A 51 -14.46 12.18 19.11
N SER A 52 -15.06 12.86 20.09
CA SER A 52 -16.48 13.21 20.13
C SER A 52 -16.75 14.56 19.46
N GLN A 53 -16.57 14.66 18.13
CA GLN A 53 -16.89 15.89 17.38
C GLN A 53 -17.96 15.64 16.31
N PRO A 54 -18.83 16.63 16.03
CA PRO A 54 -19.80 16.55 14.94
C PRO A 54 -19.13 16.68 13.56
N CYS A 55 -19.83 16.25 12.51
CA CYS A 55 -19.31 16.35 11.15
C CYS A 55 -19.21 17.81 10.67
N SER A 56 -18.07 18.16 10.09
CA SER A 56 -17.79 19.47 9.50
C SER A 56 -17.00 19.26 8.20
N ALA A 57 -17.22 20.10 7.20
CA ALA A 57 -16.38 20.14 6.01
C ALA A 57 -14.92 20.53 6.35
N ASN A 58 -14.74 21.24 7.48
CA ASN A 58 -13.45 21.69 8.00
C ASN A 58 -13.34 21.27 9.49
N PRO A 59 -12.97 20.02 9.79
CA PRO A 59 -12.87 19.55 11.17
C PRO A 59 -11.70 20.25 11.90
N PRO A 60 -11.94 20.89 13.05
CA PRO A 60 -10.91 21.64 13.77
C PRO A 60 -9.80 20.74 14.35
N SER A 61 -10.05 19.45 14.54
CA SER A 61 -9.07 18.45 15.02
C SER A 61 -8.53 17.50 13.94
N GLY A 62 -8.77 17.79 12.65
CA GLY A 62 -8.27 16.98 11.53
C GLY A 62 -9.14 15.76 11.17
N PHE A 63 -8.63 14.93 10.23
CA PHE A 63 -9.29 13.70 9.77
C PHE A 63 -9.16 12.56 10.78
N VAL A 64 -10.17 11.68 10.84
CA VAL A 64 -10.07 10.41 11.57
C VAL A 64 -9.56 9.33 10.63
N ALA A 65 -8.62 8.51 11.10
CA ALA A 65 -7.95 7.50 10.30
C ALA A 65 -8.33 6.07 10.75
N LEU A 66 -8.79 5.26 9.80
CA LEU A 66 -8.97 3.82 9.92
C LEU A 66 -7.76 3.14 9.30
N ASN A 67 -6.88 2.62 10.16
CA ASN A 67 -5.70 1.91 9.71
C ASN A 67 -6.01 0.43 9.56
N VAL A 68 -5.78 -0.10 8.36
CA VAL A 68 -5.90 -1.51 8.03
C VAL A 68 -4.52 -2.00 7.64
N GLN A 69 -3.97 -2.90 8.43
CA GLN A 69 -2.67 -3.51 8.17
C GLN A 69 -2.81 -5.02 8.02
N THR A 70 -2.14 -5.54 7.00
CA THR A 70 -2.00 -6.97 6.70
C THR A 70 -0.51 -7.29 6.66
N ALA A 71 -0.13 -8.54 6.36
CA ALA A 71 1.28 -8.93 6.32
C ALA A 71 2.12 -8.15 5.29
N ASN A 72 1.48 -7.65 4.23
CA ASN A 72 2.14 -7.09 3.05
C ASN A 72 1.29 -6.00 2.38
N THR A 73 0.47 -5.29 3.14
CA THR A 73 -0.34 -4.16 2.66
C THR A 73 -0.74 -3.31 3.86
N ARG A 74 -0.57 -2.00 3.73
CA ARG A 74 -1.08 -1.01 4.67
C ARG A 74 -2.00 -0.04 3.95
N VAL A 75 -3.18 0.16 4.53
CA VAL A 75 -4.18 1.07 4.00
C VAL A 75 -4.66 1.96 5.13
N THR A 76 -4.70 3.26 4.88
CA THR A 76 -5.25 4.23 5.81
C THR A 76 -6.41 4.95 5.15
N VAL A 77 -7.61 4.74 5.67
CA VAL A 77 -8.82 5.44 5.21
C VAL A 77 -9.07 6.63 6.12
N PHE A 78 -9.18 7.81 5.56
CA PHE A 78 -9.42 9.05 6.27
C PHE A 78 -10.87 9.50 6.12
N PHE A 79 -11.44 10.00 7.21
CA PHE A 79 -12.83 10.44 7.29
C PHE A 79 -12.91 11.89 7.76
N ARG A 80 -13.87 12.65 7.20
CA ARG A 80 -14.08 14.09 7.46
C ARG A 80 -14.63 14.37 8.84
N CYS A 81 -15.15 13.36 9.51
CA CYS A 81 -15.66 13.48 10.86
C CYS A 81 -15.46 12.21 11.68
N PRO A 82 -15.67 12.28 12.99
CA PRO A 82 -15.60 11.12 13.84
C PRO A 82 -16.57 10.02 13.45
N ILE A 83 -16.01 8.94 12.90
CA ILE A 83 -16.73 7.70 12.58
C ILE A 83 -17.01 6.84 13.82
N ALA A 84 -16.81 7.37 15.03
CA ALA A 84 -17.06 6.64 16.27
C ALA A 84 -18.53 6.17 16.36
N SER A 85 -19.47 6.88 15.73
CA SER A 85 -20.88 6.47 15.64
C SER A 85 -21.25 5.75 14.34
N ALA A 86 -20.34 5.62 13.36
CA ALA A 86 -20.64 4.94 12.10
C ALA A 86 -20.74 3.43 12.34
N SER A 87 -21.91 2.90 12.02
CA SER A 87 -22.38 1.53 12.24
C SER A 87 -22.76 0.78 10.98
N THR A 88 -22.83 1.47 9.86
CA THR A 88 -23.12 0.89 8.54
C THR A 88 -22.06 1.29 7.51
N ALA A 89 -21.94 0.50 6.45
CA ALA A 89 -21.11 0.87 5.30
C ALA A 89 -21.54 2.20 4.67
N ALA A 90 -22.84 2.52 4.68
CA ALA A 90 -23.36 3.78 4.15
C ALA A 90 -22.86 4.99 4.95
N GLU A 91 -22.90 4.93 6.28
CA GLU A 91 -22.39 6.01 7.14
C GLU A 91 -20.87 6.22 6.99
N LEU A 92 -20.12 5.14 6.77
CA LEU A 92 -18.68 5.23 6.45
C LEU A 92 -18.45 5.89 5.09
N ALA A 93 -19.26 5.55 4.09
CA ALA A 93 -19.18 6.15 2.76
C ALA A 93 -19.46 7.66 2.80
N ASP A 94 -20.47 8.08 3.56
CA ASP A 94 -20.82 9.50 3.72
C ASP A 94 -19.73 10.30 4.45
N ALA A 95 -19.05 9.68 5.42
CA ALA A 95 -17.96 10.31 6.17
C ALA A 95 -16.62 10.28 5.43
N PHE A 96 -16.50 9.53 4.33
CA PHE A 96 -15.24 9.30 3.62
C PHE A 96 -14.62 10.61 3.13
N SER A 97 -13.32 10.77 3.38
CA SER A 97 -12.51 11.85 2.82
C SER A 97 -11.66 11.31 1.70
N HIS A 98 -10.75 10.40 2.05
CA HIS A 98 -9.75 9.89 1.14
C HIS A 98 -9.07 8.63 1.66
N ILE A 99 -8.29 7.96 0.83
CA ILE A 99 -7.53 6.77 1.21
C ILE A 99 -6.06 6.89 0.78
N VAL A 100 -5.17 6.39 1.62
CA VAL A 100 -3.75 6.26 1.37
C VAL A 100 -3.41 4.77 1.31
N LEU A 101 -2.70 4.38 0.26
CA LEU A 101 -2.31 3.00 0.00
C LEU A 101 -0.78 2.91 0.12
N GLU A 102 -0.32 2.07 1.04
CA GLU A 102 1.08 1.86 1.38
C GLU A 102 1.42 0.36 1.32
N GLU A 103 2.69 0.06 1.07
CA GLU A 103 3.22 -1.31 1.13
C GLU A 103 2.44 -2.32 0.26
N LEU A 104 1.89 -1.92 -0.90
CA LEU A 104 1.10 -2.83 -1.76
C LEU A 104 1.96 -4.00 -2.29
N PRO A 105 1.39 -5.21 -2.48
CA PRO A 105 2.17 -6.43 -2.66
C PRO A 105 2.69 -6.65 -4.09
N HIS A 106 3.93 -6.25 -4.39
CA HIS A 106 4.51 -6.33 -5.74
C HIS A 106 5.31 -7.61 -6.06
N ARG A 107 5.69 -8.42 -5.05
CA ARG A 107 6.51 -9.66 -5.16
C ARG A 107 7.90 -9.52 -5.81
N LEU A 108 8.29 -8.34 -6.28
CA LEU A 108 9.64 -8.06 -6.76
C LEU A 108 10.67 -8.34 -5.65
N ALA A 109 11.69 -9.13 -6.00
CA ALA A 109 12.81 -9.45 -5.14
C ALA A 109 14.09 -9.41 -5.96
N VAL A 110 14.94 -8.44 -5.68
CA VAL A 110 16.30 -8.34 -6.23
C VAL A 110 17.25 -8.11 -5.05
N PRO A 111 18.36 -8.85 -4.93
CA PRO A 111 19.30 -8.69 -3.83
C PRO A 111 19.75 -7.25 -3.67
N ASN A 112 19.75 -6.72 -2.44
CA ASN A 112 20.10 -5.33 -2.13
C ASN A 112 19.21 -4.27 -2.80
N TRP A 113 17.94 -4.59 -3.08
CA TRP A 113 16.94 -3.64 -3.58
C TRP A 113 15.66 -3.73 -2.76
N ARG A 114 15.00 -2.57 -2.60
CA ARG A 114 13.67 -2.45 -2.04
C ARG A 114 12.78 -1.77 -3.07
N PHE A 115 11.60 -2.34 -3.28
CA PHE A 115 10.61 -1.82 -4.22
C PHE A 115 9.36 -1.36 -3.48
N GLU A 116 8.69 -0.37 -4.05
CA GLU A 116 7.48 0.23 -3.52
C GLU A 116 6.57 0.62 -4.69
N VAL A 117 5.29 0.29 -4.58
CA VAL A 117 4.30 0.84 -5.51
C VAL A 117 3.83 2.16 -4.95
N LEU A 118 4.09 3.22 -5.72
CA LEU A 118 3.69 4.56 -5.36
C LEU A 118 2.28 4.83 -5.87
N THR A 119 1.46 5.29 -4.94
CA THR A 119 0.15 5.88 -5.24
C THR A 119 0.30 7.40 -5.19
N PRO A 120 -0.45 8.17 -6.01
CA PRO A 120 -0.37 9.62 -5.97
C PRO A 120 -0.58 10.12 -4.55
N ALA A 121 0.29 11.02 -4.10
CA ALA A 121 0.23 11.61 -2.75
C ALA A 121 -1.09 12.36 -2.49
N SER A 122 -1.79 12.79 -3.56
CA SER A 122 -3.19 13.19 -3.49
C SER A 122 -4.05 11.94 -3.32
N SER A 123 -4.23 11.57 -2.07
CA SER A 123 -5.15 10.57 -1.56
C SER A 123 -6.37 10.32 -2.46
N LEU A 124 -6.70 9.06 -2.73
CA LEU A 124 -7.80 8.76 -3.67
C LEU A 124 -9.13 9.22 -3.06
N PHE A 125 -9.82 10.13 -3.74
CA PHE A 125 -11.12 10.69 -3.33
C PHE A 125 -12.31 9.99 -4.00
N SER A 126 -12.05 9.15 -5.00
CA SER A 126 -13.04 8.43 -5.80
C SER A 126 -12.63 6.98 -5.98
N GLY A 127 -13.58 6.13 -6.35
CA GLY A 127 -13.33 4.70 -6.57
C GLY A 127 -13.22 3.88 -5.29
N VAL A 128 -13.54 4.46 -4.13
CA VAL A 128 -13.62 3.73 -2.86
C VAL A 128 -15.08 3.40 -2.55
N SER A 129 -15.36 2.14 -2.24
CA SER A 129 -16.68 1.66 -1.87
C SER A 129 -16.61 0.81 -0.61
N PHE A 130 -17.64 0.92 0.22
CA PHE A 130 -17.77 0.18 1.49
C PHE A 130 -18.96 -0.78 1.37
N PHE A 131 -18.78 -2.02 1.83
CA PHE A 131 -19.85 -3.03 1.81
C PHE A 131 -19.90 -3.76 3.14
N ASP A 132 -21.09 -3.84 3.72
CA ASP A 132 -21.36 -4.72 4.85
C ASP A 132 -21.31 -6.18 4.39
N GLN A 133 -20.67 -7.03 5.17
CA GLN A 133 -20.61 -8.46 4.96
C GLN A 133 -21.19 -9.20 6.16
N ALA A 134 -21.74 -10.39 5.92
CA ALA A 134 -22.25 -11.26 6.96
C ALA A 134 -21.17 -11.54 8.03
N GLY A 135 -21.59 -11.63 9.29
CA GLY A 135 -20.70 -11.92 10.42
C GLY A 135 -19.90 -10.71 10.93
N GLY A 136 -20.42 -9.49 10.76
CA GLY A 136 -19.79 -8.27 11.29
C GLY A 136 -18.44 -8.01 10.63
N ARG A 137 -18.41 -8.00 9.29
CA ARG A 137 -17.20 -7.70 8.52
C ARG A 137 -17.49 -6.57 7.54
N LEU A 138 -16.50 -5.71 7.34
CA LEU A 138 -16.53 -4.63 6.36
C LEU A 138 -15.60 -4.99 5.21
N ARG A 139 -16.11 -4.88 3.99
CA ARG A 139 -15.29 -4.91 2.77
C ARG A 139 -15.08 -3.50 2.26
N ILE A 140 -13.83 -3.13 2.08
CA ILE A 140 -13.40 -1.88 1.44
C ILE A 140 -12.91 -2.26 0.05
N GLN A 141 -13.54 -1.73 -0.99
CA GLN A 141 -13.15 -1.91 -2.38
C GLN A 141 -12.57 -0.61 -2.91
N VAL A 142 -11.39 -0.67 -3.54
CA VAL A 142 -10.72 0.48 -4.14
C VAL A 142 -10.45 0.19 -5.61
N GLU A 143 -10.96 1.06 -6.46
CA GLU A 143 -10.79 1.05 -7.90
C GLU A 143 -10.14 2.36 -8.34
N ALA A 144 -8.84 2.32 -8.60
CA ALA A 144 -8.08 3.52 -8.91
C ALA A 144 -6.89 3.23 -9.82
N PRO A 145 -6.46 4.17 -10.68
CA PRO A 145 -5.19 4.06 -11.36
C PRO A 145 -4.04 4.14 -10.34
N LEU A 146 -3.13 3.18 -10.39
CA LEU A 146 -1.81 3.27 -9.77
C LEU A 146 -0.85 3.89 -10.75
N TYR A 147 0.15 4.62 -10.27
CA TYR A 147 0.92 5.49 -11.15
C TYR A 147 2.38 5.11 -11.30
N ALA A 148 3.03 4.54 -10.28
CA ALA A 148 4.45 4.22 -10.42
C ALA A 148 4.93 3.06 -9.57
N LEU A 149 5.94 2.37 -10.09
CA LEU A 149 6.79 1.45 -9.35
C LEU A 149 8.14 2.11 -9.14
N TYR A 150 8.57 2.18 -7.89
CA TYR A 150 9.84 2.75 -7.47
C TYR A 150 10.69 1.65 -6.84
N GLY A 151 11.96 1.59 -7.20
CA GLY A 151 12.95 0.72 -6.58
C GLY A 151 14.17 1.52 -6.19
N HIS A 152 14.76 1.20 -5.04
CA HIS A 152 16.03 1.78 -4.60
C HIS A 152 16.98 0.69 -4.09
N SER A 153 18.27 0.87 -4.35
CA SER A 153 19.28 -0.02 -3.82
C SER A 153 19.50 0.25 -2.32
N THR A 154 19.60 -0.82 -1.54
CA THR A 154 19.91 -0.78 -0.10
C THR A 154 21.42 -0.87 0.16
N ARG A 155 22.26 -0.88 -0.89
CA ARG A 155 23.72 -0.84 -0.72
C ARG A 155 24.12 0.46 -0.05
N ARG A 156 25.14 0.41 0.82
CA ARG A 156 25.64 1.60 1.54
C ARG A 156 26.08 2.74 0.61
N THR A 157 26.61 2.42 -0.56
CA THR A 157 26.99 3.39 -1.59
C THR A 157 25.80 4.14 -2.20
N CYS A 158 24.60 3.61 -2.03
CA CYS A 158 23.35 4.16 -2.54
C CYS A 158 22.50 4.84 -1.46
N ILE A 159 23.03 4.97 -0.24
CA ILE A 159 22.40 5.77 0.82
C ILE A 159 22.96 7.19 0.65
N PRO A 160 22.20 8.14 0.07
CA PRO A 160 22.68 9.51 -0.08
C PRO A 160 22.85 10.16 1.30
N PRO A 161 23.76 11.13 1.45
CA PRO A 161 23.74 12.03 2.59
C PRO A 161 22.40 12.79 2.63
N ALA A 162 22.02 13.35 3.78
CA ALA A 162 20.68 13.92 4.00
C ALA A 162 20.22 14.92 2.93
N ASP A 163 21.15 15.66 2.33
CA ASP A 163 20.89 16.67 1.28
C ASP A 163 21.57 16.31 -0.06
N GLY A 164 22.00 15.06 -0.24
CA GLY A 164 22.71 14.60 -1.43
C GLY A 164 21.81 13.95 -2.46
N GLU A 165 22.22 14.02 -3.72
CA GLU A 165 21.58 13.27 -4.81
C GLU A 165 22.00 11.79 -4.77
N SER A 166 21.04 10.89 -5.00
CA SER A 166 21.34 9.48 -5.26
C SER A 166 21.86 9.32 -6.69
N ALA A 167 22.89 8.49 -6.88
CA ALA A 167 23.35 8.15 -8.21
C ALA A 167 22.23 7.49 -9.03
N PRO A 168 22.13 7.71 -10.35
CA PRO A 168 21.09 7.11 -11.19
C PRO A 168 21.02 5.57 -11.13
N SER A 169 22.15 4.90 -10.90
CA SER A 169 22.20 3.44 -10.73
C SER A 169 21.65 2.93 -9.38
N CYS A 170 21.34 3.83 -8.45
CA CYS A 170 20.81 3.51 -7.14
C CYS A 170 19.28 3.50 -7.08
N PHE A 171 18.59 3.90 -8.15
CA PHE A 171 17.14 3.86 -8.21
C PHE A 171 16.62 3.44 -9.59
N VAL A 172 15.45 2.83 -9.60
CA VAL A 172 14.66 2.56 -10.81
C VAL A 172 13.28 3.13 -10.60
N PHE A 173 12.76 3.79 -11.63
CA PHE A 173 11.43 4.38 -11.60
C PHE A 173 10.72 4.04 -12.91
N ARG A 174 9.51 3.51 -12.79
CA ARG A 174 8.63 3.28 -13.94
C ARG A 174 7.25 3.82 -13.64
N GLN A 175 6.84 4.81 -14.40
CA GLN A 175 5.45 5.22 -14.43
C GLN A 175 4.65 4.18 -15.23
N HIS A 176 3.65 3.59 -14.61
CA HIS A 176 2.75 2.62 -15.24
C HIS A 176 1.35 2.81 -14.67
N ALA A 177 0.47 3.38 -15.49
CA ALA A 177 -0.90 3.68 -15.11
C ALA A 177 -1.76 2.42 -15.24
N ILE A 178 -1.92 1.65 -14.16
CA ILE A 178 -2.77 0.45 -14.16
C ILE A 178 -3.96 0.58 -13.22
N PRO A 179 -5.17 0.19 -13.64
CA PRO A 179 -6.30 0.02 -12.73
C PRO A 179 -5.97 -0.98 -11.61
N LEU A 180 -5.95 -0.51 -10.37
CA LEU A 180 -5.97 -1.33 -9.17
C LEU A 180 -7.41 -1.67 -8.81
N SER A 181 -7.66 -2.93 -8.53
CA SER A 181 -8.83 -3.41 -7.81
C SER A 181 -8.38 -4.03 -6.49
N LEU A 182 -8.48 -3.29 -5.40
CA LEU A 182 -8.11 -3.76 -4.06
C LEU A 182 -9.38 -4.04 -3.25
N SER A 183 -9.51 -5.27 -2.77
CA SER A 183 -10.58 -5.68 -1.86
C SER A 183 -10.00 -6.09 -0.52
N ILE A 184 -10.37 -5.35 0.53
CA ILE A 184 -9.90 -5.60 1.89
C ILE A 184 -11.10 -5.94 2.77
N THR A 185 -11.04 -7.09 3.43
CA THR A 185 -12.06 -7.47 4.42
C THR A 185 -11.49 -7.42 5.83
N VAL A 186 -12.12 -6.63 6.70
CA VAL A 186 -11.76 -6.51 8.12
C VAL A 186 -12.93 -6.82 9.05
N PRO A 187 -12.69 -7.25 10.29
CA PRO A 187 -13.72 -7.27 11.32
C PRO A 187 -14.34 -5.87 11.49
N PHE A 188 -15.66 -5.82 11.58
CA PHE A 188 -16.47 -4.62 11.76
C PHE A 188 -17.63 -5.00 12.67
N ASP A 189 -17.37 -5.00 13.97
CA ASP A 189 -18.36 -5.38 14.97
C ASP A 189 -19.20 -4.15 15.34
N GLY A 190 -20.52 -4.29 15.15
CA GLY A 190 -21.57 -3.34 15.55
C GLY A 190 -21.60 -3.01 17.06
N SER A 191 -21.09 -3.91 17.90
CA SER A 191 -21.06 -3.79 19.36
C SER A 191 -19.76 -3.17 19.89
N ALA A 192 -18.70 -3.11 19.08
CA ALA A 192 -17.55 -2.24 19.35
C ALA A 192 -17.84 -0.75 19.03
N LEU A 193 -19.10 -0.43 18.72
CA LEU A 193 -19.60 0.88 18.27
C LEU A 193 -20.58 1.54 19.25
N GLN A 194 -20.90 0.88 20.37
CA GLN A 194 -21.73 1.43 21.44
C GLN A 194 -20.85 1.89 22.62
#